data_AF-A3DEL1-F1
#
_entry.id   AF-A3DEL1-F1
#
_cell.length_a   1.000
_cell.length_b   1.000
_cell.length_c   1.000
_cell.angle_alpha   90.00
_cell.angle_beta   90.00
_cell.angle_gamma   90.00
#
_symmetry.space_group_name_H-M   'P 1'
#
loop_
_entity.id
_entity.type
_entity.pdbx_description
1 polymer ?
#
loop_
_entity_poly.entity_id
_entity_poly.type
_entity_poly.pdbx_seq_one_letter_code
_entity_poly.pdbx_strand_id
1 'polypeptide(L)'
;MAVKRINLSFSLDRKDDLEVFNILSKQKYKTDYVIKAVLSYIGERDKGFDKEIVKQAVKEAIAECGGITIENKGKENDSCVQHELPDDIFNMFNNL
;
A
#
# COMPACT_ATOMS: atom_id res chain seq x y z
N MET A 1 -0.45 3.68 36.62
CA MET A 1 -1.03 3.40 35.28
C MET A 1 -2.14 2.39 35.46
N ALA A 2 -3.37 2.67 35.02
CA ALA A 2 -4.50 1.74 35.19
C ALA A 2 -4.50 0.69 34.07
N VAL A 3 -4.59 -0.59 34.43
CA VAL A 3 -4.68 -1.70 33.46
C VAL A 3 -6.12 -2.20 33.44
N LYS A 4 -6.75 -2.19 32.26
CA LYS A 4 -8.04 -2.83 32.00
C LYS A 4 -7.83 -4.01 31.06
N ARG A 5 -8.58 -5.10 31.29
CA ARG A 5 -8.52 -6.32 30.48
C ARG A 5 -9.85 -6.52 29.75
N ILE A 6 -9.77 -7.06 28.54
CA ILE A 6 -10.92 -7.53 27.77
C ILE A 6 -10.82 -9.05 27.62
N ASN A 7 -11.96 -9.75 27.66
CA ASN A 7 -12.01 -11.17 27.39
C ASN A 7 -12.45 -11.38 25.94
N LEU A 8 -11.76 -12.30 25.25
CA LEU A 8 -12.10 -12.72 23.90
C LEU A 8 -12.54 -14.18 23.93
N SER A 9 -13.56 -14.51 23.14
CA SER A 9 -14.05 -15.86 22.94
C SER A 9 -13.95 -16.23 21.46
N PHE A 10 -13.53 -17.45 21.17
CA PHE A 10 -13.34 -17.95 19.81
C PHE A 10 -14.15 -19.24 19.65
N SER A 11 -14.99 -19.31 18.61
CA SER A 11 -15.65 -20.56 18.25
C SER A 11 -14.68 -21.43 17.45
N LEU A 12 -14.40 -22.65 17.90
CA LEU A 12 -13.51 -23.56 17.15
C LEU A 12 -14.18 -24.14 15.89
N ASP A 13 -15.49 -23.97 15.75
CA ASP A 13 -16.27 -24.40 14.58
C ASP A 13 -16.21 -23.38 13.44
N ARG A 14 -15.86 -22.12 13.73
CA ARG A 14 -15.67 -21.07 12.73
C ARG A 14 -14.20 -21.03 12.32
N LYS A 15 -13.95 -21.23 11.02
CA LYS A 15 -12.59 -21.31 10.47
C LYS A 15 -11.71 -20.13 10.89
N ASP A 16 -12.22 -18.90 10.72
CA ASP A 16 -11.47 -17.68 11.02
C ASP A 16 -11.16 -17.55 12.51
N ASP A 17 -12.13 -17.88 13.38
CA ASP A 17 -11.96 -17.85 14.83
C ASP A 17 -10.89 -18.87 15.28
N LEU A 18 -10.92 -20.09 14.72
CA LEU A 18 -9.93 -21.13 14.97
C LEU A 18 -8.53 -20.69 14.52
N GLU A 19 -8.42 -20.08 13.34
CA GLU A 19 -7.15 -19.58 12.81
C GLU A 19 -6.56 -18.48 13.70
N VAL A 20 -7.35 -17.47 14.04
CA VAL A 20 -6.91 -16.37 14.93
C VAL A 20 -6.57 -16.91 16.32
N PHE A 21 -7.36 -17.84 16.85
CA PHE A 21 -7.07 -18.50 18.13
C PHE A 21 -5.71 -19.22 18.10
N ASN A 22 -5.43 -19.97 17.04
CA ASN A 22 -4.16 -20.69 16.86
C ASN A 22 -2.96 -19.73 16.71
N ILE A 23 -3.15 -18.58 16.08
CA ILE A 23 -2.11 -17.54 15.97
C ILE A 23 -1.84 -16.93 17.35
N LEU A 24 -2.89 -16.45 18.04
CA LEU A 24 -2.77 -15.76 19.32
C LEU A 24 -2.27 -16.68 20.43
N SER A 25 -2.69 -17.95 20.46
CA SER A 25 -2.28 -18.91 21.48
C SER A 25 -0.76 -19.10 21.51
N LYS A 26 -0.10 -19.09 20.35
CA LYS A 26 1.36 -19.21 20.17
C LYS A 26 2.15 -17.95 20.53
N GLN A 27 1.50 -16.79 20.68
CA GLN A 27 2.20 -15.54 21.01
C GLN A 27 2.52 -15.46 22.51
N LYS A 28 3.79 -15.13 22.83
CA LYS A 28 4.25 -14.87 24.20
C LYS A 28 3.60 -13.62 24.79
N TYR A 29 3.41 -12.57 23.99
CA TYR A 29 2.83 -11.28 24.40
C TYR A 29 1.55 -10.99 23.59
N LYS A 30 0.45 -11.65 23.95
CA LYS A 30 -0.83 -11.60 23.22
C LYS A 30 -1.39 -10.18 23.08
N THR A 31 -1.37 -9.40 24.15
CA THR A 31 -1.88 -8.03 24.15
C THR A 31 -1.10 -7.13 23.19
N ASP A 32 0.24 -7.23 23.18
CA ASP A 32 1.08 -6.45 22.25
C ASP A 32 0.82 -6.83 20.79
N TYR A 33 0.68 -8.13 20.52
CA TYR A 33 0.34 -8.62 19.18
C TYR A 33 -1.02 -8.07 18.71
N VAL A 34 -2.06 -8.12 19.55
CA VAL A 34 -3.38 -7.58 19.23
C VAL A 34 -3.33 -6.07 19.02
N ILE A 35 -2.57 -5.32 19.83
CA ILE A 35 -2.39 -3.87 19.63
C ILE A 35 -1.81 -3.58 18.24
N LYS A 36 -0.73 -4.26 17.87
CA LYS A 36 -0.10 -4.09 16.55
C LYS A 36 -1.04 -4.46 15.41
N ALA A 37 -1.70 -5.61 15.51
CA ALA A 37 -2.62 -6.07 14.48
C ALA A 37 -3.81 -5.10 14.29
N VAL A 38 -4.40 -4.61 15.38
CA VAL A 38 -5.52 -3.66 15.32
C VAL A 38 -5.07 -2.29 14.80
N LEU A 39 -3.93 -1.77 15.26
CA LEU A 39 -3.39 -0.50 14.78
C LEU A 39 -2.96 -0.56 13.31
N SER A 40 -2.39 -1.69 12.85
CA SER A 40 -2.10 -1.91 11.43
C SER A 40 -3.39 -2.00 10.62
N TYR A 41 -4.38 -2.76 11.07
CA TYR A 41 -5.65 -2.90 10.35
C TYR A 41 -6.45 -1.60 10.26
N ILE A 42 -6.48 -0.80 11.33
CA ILE A 42 -7.10 0.53 11.30
C ILE A 42 -6.22 1.49 10.50
N GLY A 43 -4.90 1.48 10.72
CA GLY A 43 -3.96 2.34 10.01
C GLY A 43 -3.91 2.11 8.50
N GLU A 44 -4.07 0.87 8.04
CA GLU A 44 -4.21 0.51 6.62
C GLU A 44 -5.61 0.80 6.07
N ARG A 45 -6.65 0.87 6.91
CA ARG A 45 -7.99 1.30 6.50
C ARG A 45 -8.18 2.82 6.48
N ASP A 46 -7.55 3.55 7.40
CA ASP A 46 -7.55 5.02 7.46
C ASP A 46 -6.57 5.62 6.46
N LYS A 47 -5.45 4.95 6.19
CA LYS A 47 -4.62 5.22 5.01
C LYS A 47 -5.26 4.51 3.83
N GLY A 48 -6.40 5.01 3.36
CA GLY A 48 -6.92 4.64 2.05
C GLY A 48 -5.77 4.61 1.06
N PHE A 49 -5.74 3.59 0.19
CA PHE A 49 -4.67 3.32 -0.78
C PHE A 49 -4.05 4.64 -1.26
N ASP A 50 -2.83 4.94 -0.80
CA ASP A 50 -2.23 6.24 -1.02
C ASP A 50 -1.73 6.29 -2.47
N LYS A 51 -2.66 6.67 -3.35
CA LYS A 51 -2.43 6.80 -4.79
C LYS A 51 -1.23 7.70 -5.06
N GLU A 52 -0.96 8.69 -4.21
CA GLU A 52 0.17 9.60 -4.37
C GLU A 52 1.49 8.89 -4.08
N ILE A 53 1.56 7.97 -3.11
CA ILE A 53 2.75 7.13 -2.90
C ILE A 53 3.03 6.26 -4.13
N VAL A 54 2.00 5.67 -4.74
CA VAL A 54 2.17 4.84 -5.94
C VAL A 54 2.58 5.69 -7.14
N LYS A 55 1.94 6.85 -7.36
CA LYS A 55 2.33 7.79 -8.41
C LYS A 55 3.78 8.24 -8.24
N GLN A 56 4.20 8.56 -7.02
CA GLN A 56 5.55 9.00 -6.73
C GLN A 56 6.58 7.90 -6.98
N ALA A 57 6.32 6.67 -6.51
CA ALA A 57 7.20 5.53 -6.74
C ALA A 57 7.38 5.21 -8.24
N VAL A 58 6.32 5.36 -9.05
CA VAL A 58 6.41 5.14 -10.50
C VAL A 58 7.16 6.29 -11.19
N LYS A 59 6.96 7.55 -10.76
CA LYS A 59 7.76 8.69 -11.25
C LYS A 59 9.25 8.49 -10.99
N GLU A 60 9.60 8.07 -9.78
CA GLU A 60 10.99 7.80 -9.39
C GLU A 60 11.60 6.66 -10.22
N ALA A 61 10.89 5.55 -10.40
CA ALA A 61 11.36 4.43 -11.22
C ALA A 61 11.58 4.82 -12.70
N ILE A 62 10.69 5.65 -13.27
CA ILE A 62 10.85 6.16 -14.65
C ILE A 62 12.09 7.06 -14.74
N ALA A 63 12.30 7.97 -13.77
CA ALA A 63 13.46 8.85 -13.75
C ALA A 63 14.77 8.05 -13.63
N GLU A 64 14.81 7.03 -12.77
CA GLU A 64 15.97 6.15 -12.60
C GLU A 64 16.27 5.29 -13.84
N CYS A 65 15.24 4.88 -14.59
CA CYS A 65 15.39 4.10 -15.83
C CYS A 65 15.74 4.95 -17.07
N GLY A 66 16.01 6.25 -16.90
CA GLY A 66 16.37 7.15 -18.00
C GLY A 66 15.18 7.85 -18.69
N GLY A 67 14.02 7.87 -18.04
CA GLY A 67 12.80 8.49 -18.55
C GLY A 67 12.07 7.62 -19.59
N ILE A 68 10.89 8.06 -20.04
CA ILE A 68 10.22 7.50 -21.21
C ILE A 68 10.54 8.41 -22.39
N THR A 69 11.25 7.89 -23.38
CA THR A 69 11.54 8.60 -24.62
C THR A 69 10.38 8.41 -25.59
N ILE A 70 9.60 9.45 -25.85
CA ILE A 70 8.57 9.41 -26.90
C ILE A 70 9.27 9.81 -28.21
N GLU A 71 9.49 8.84 -29.11
CA GLU A 71 9.91 9.17 -30.48
C GLU A 71 8.77 9.89 -31.20
N ASN A 72 8.93 11.20 -31.42
CA ASN A 72 8.05 11.97 -32.31
C ASN A 72 8.23 11.46 -33.75
N LYS A 73 7.43 10.48 -34.16
CA LYS A 73 7.29 10.10 -35.59
C LYS A 73 6.39 11.11 -36.30
N GLY A 74 6.90 12.32 -36.49
CA GLY A 74 6.18 13.42 -37.11
C GLY A 74 7.10 14.50 -37.66
N LYS A 75 7.68 14.23 -38.84
CA LYS A 75 8.19 15.17 -39.86
C LYS A 75 9.23 16.23 -39.43
N GLU A 76 10.43 16.03 -39.99
CA GLU A 76 11.42 17.02 -40.41
C GLU A 76 12.01 17.98 -39.35
N ASN A 77 13.28 17.67 -39.01
CA ASN A 77 14.35 18.61 -38.72
C ASN A 77 14.21 19.56 -37.51
N ASP A 78 13.93 19.02 -36.33
CA ASP A 78 14.60 19.45 -35.08
C ASP A 78 14.33 18.42 -33.97
N SER A 79 15.10 17.33 -33.93
CA SER A 79 14.90 16.28 -32.92
C SER A 79 15.50 16.68 -31.57
N CYS A 80 14.90 17.67 -30.91
CA CYS A 80 15.02 17.81 -29.47
C CYS A 80 14.22 16.65 -28.85
N VAL A 81 14.94 15.69 -28.27
CA VAL A 81 14.34 14.63 -27.44
C VAL A 81 13.72 15.31 -26.22
N GLN A 82 12.43 15.64 -26.29
CA GLN A 82 11.69 16.14 -25.14
C GLN A 82 11.38 14.95 -24.22
N HIS A 83 12.11 14.88 -23.10
CA HIS A 83 11.83 13.98 -21.98
C HIS A 83 10.61 14.44 -21.17
N GLU A 84 9.48 14.67 -21.83
CA GLU A 84 8.27 15.11 -21.14
C GLU A 84 7.28 13.96 -21.13
N LEU A 85 7.37 13.14 -20.09
CA LEU A 85 6.29 12.27 -19.68
C LEU A 85 5.08 13.16 -19.37
N PRO A 86 3.96 13.06 -20.10
CA PRO A 86 2.78 13.88 -19.82
C PRO A 86 2.33 13.68 -18.37
N ASP A 87 2.16 14.78 -17.63
CA ASP A 87 1.78 14.76 -16.21
C ASP A 87 0.49 13.95 -15.97
N ASP A 88 -0.38 13.91 -16.98
CA ASP A 88 -1.66 13.23 -16.95
C ASP A 88 -1.61 11.71 -17.09
N ILE A 89 -0.46 11.10 -17.43
CA ILE A 89 -0.33 9.62 -17.51
C ILE A 89 -0.72 8.96 -16.18
N PHE A 90 -0.41 9.62 -15.06
CA PHE A 90 -0.71 9.11 -13.74
C PHE A 90 -2.17 9.25 -13.33
N ASN A 91 -3.00 9.92 -14.13
CA ASN A 91 -4.44 10.02 -13.86
C ASN A 91 -5.16 8.67 -14.02
N MET A 92 -4.53 7.65 -14.63
CA MET A 92 -5.05 6.28 -14.63
C MET A 92 -5.25 5.69 -13.24
N PHE A 93 -4.45 6.14 -12.26
CA PHE A 93 -4.60 5.74 -10.85
C PHE A 93 -5.78 6.40 -10.15
N ASN A 94 -6.40 7.42 -10.73
CA ASN A 94 -7.55 8.09 -10.13
C ASN A 94 -8.77 7.16 -10.10
N ASN A 95 -8.85 6.19 -11.01
CA ASN A 95 -9.95 5.20 -11.12
C ASN A 95 -9.73 3.90 -10.31
N LEU A 96 -8.63 3.81 -9.55
CA LEU A 96 -8.29 2.66 -8.69
C LEU A 96 -8.94 2.71 -7.30
#